data_AF-E0VSK3-F1
#
_entry.id   AF-E0VSK3-F1
#
_cell.length_a   1.000
_cell.length_b   1.000
_cell.length_c   1.000
_cell.angle_alpha   90.00
_cell.angle_beta   90.00
_cell.angle_gamma   90.00
#
_symmetry.space_group_name_H-M   'P 1'
#
loop_
_entity.id
_entity.type
_entity.pdbx_description
1 polymer ?
#
loop_
_entity_poly.entity_id
_entity_poly.type
_entity_poly.pdbx_seq_one_letter_code
_entity_poly.pdbx_strand_id
1 'polypeptide(L)'
;MYKSELLFYLHLLDTDPTIQRFLNYDKFYCLADKYLIAMVFIYFKRAQLSLQDFTPLNFFAGLCLAQSMEEDIDLSSEIYPWALGKNDVENKINNLLEIKSLLWQLMDHRAAVSYHCCKQVRQIILILSIE
;
A
#
# COMPACT_ATOMS: atom_id res chain seq x y z
N MET A 1 18.41 -6.17 5.91
CA MET A 1 18.64 -4.71 6.03
C MET A 1 17.33 -3.91 5.90
N TYR A 2 16.15 -4.46 6.25
CA TYR A 2 14.86 -3.75 6.14
C TYR A 2 13.97 -3.88 7.40
N LYS A 3 14.52 -4.37 8.52
CA LYS A 3 13.72 -4.69 9.73
C LYS A 3 13.09 -3.43 10.31
N SER A 4 13.82 -2.32 10.39
CA SER A 4 13.33 -1.02 10.89
C SER A 4 12.19 -0.47 10.05
N GLU A 5 12.34 -0.42 8.72
CA GLU A 5 11.32 0.14 7.84
C GLU A 5 10.09 -0.75 7.75
N LEU A 6 10.27 -2.08 7.80
CA LEU A 6 9.14 -2.99 7.87
C LEU A 6 8.38 -2.84 9.19
N LEU A 7 9.07 -2.71 10.33
CA LEU A 7 8.42 -2.44 11.61
C LEU A 7 7.66 -1.12 11.60
N PHE A 8 8.23 -0.06 11.01
CA PHE A 8 7.54 1.22 10.85
C PHE A 8 6.30 1.09 9.96
N TYR A 9 6.41 0.35 8.86
CA TYR A 9 5.28 0.07 7.98
C TYR A 9 4.17 -0.71 8.69
N LEU A 10 4.50 -1.77 9.43
CA LEU A 10 3.52 -2.52 10.23
C LEU A 10 2.89 -1.64 11.29
N HIS A 11 3.68 -0.81 11.98
CA HIS A 11 3.18 0.16 12.95
C HIS A 11 2.19 1.15 12.31
N LEU A 12 2.44 1.62 11.08
CA LEU A 12 1.50 2.46 10.35
C LEU A 12 0.17 1.73 10.11
N LEU A 13 0.22 0.46 9.68
CA LEU A 13 -1.00 -0.35 9.46
C LEU A 13 -1.79 -0.57 10.77
N ASP A 14 -1.08 -0.72 11.89
CA ASP A 14 -1.64 -1.02 13.21
C ASP A 14 -2.07 0.22 14.01
N THR A 15 -1.68 1.42 13.60
CA THR A 15 -2.00 2.65 14.37
C THR A 15 -2.77 3.69 13.60
N ASP A 16 -2.74 3.69 12.27
CA ASP A 16 -3.54 4.64 11.51
C ASP A 16 -5.03 4.20 11.50
N PRO A 17 -5.94 5.02 12.04
CA PRO A 17 -7.35 4.64 12.16
C PRO A 17 -8.06 4.50 10.81
N THR A 18 -7.57 5.17 9.76
CA THR A 18 -8.17 5.11 8.42
C THR A 18 -7.82 3.79 7.76
N ILE A 19 -6.53 3.41 7.80
CA ILE A 19 -6.06 2.12 7.31
C ILE A 19 -6.74 0.98 8.06
N GLN A 20 -6.81 1.04 9.40
CA GLN A 20 -7.46 -0.03 10.17
C GLN A 20 -8.94 -0.19 9.83
N ARG A 21 -9.69 0.91 9.70
CA ARG A 21 -11.11 0.84 9.32
C ARG A 21 -11.29 0.31 7.91
N PHE A 22 -10.39 0.65 7.00
CA PHE A 22 -10.37 0.12 5.63
C PHE A 22 -10.11 -1.40 5.62
N LEU A 23 -9.06 -1.86 6.29
CA LEU A 23 -8.72 -3.30 6.35
C LEU A 23 -9.82 -4.12 7.03
N ASN A 24 -10.48 -3.58 8.06
CA ASN A 24 -11.62 -4.23 8.71
C ASN A 24 -12.89 -4.23 7.85
N TYR A 25 -13.02 -3.27 6.92
CA TYR A 25 -14.12 -3.22 5.97
C TYR A 25 -13.96 -4.28 4.88
N ASP A 26 -12.73 -4.50 4.40
CA ASP A 26 -12.41 -5.47 3.34
C ASP A 26 -12.35 -6.92 3.84
N LYS A 27 -13.49 -7.43 4.33
CA LYS A 27 -13.61 -8.77 4.92
C LYS A 27 -13.26 -9.92 3.98
N PHE A 28 -13.38 -9.70 2.67
CA PHE A 28 -13.12 -10.70 1.65
C PHE A 28 -11.76 -10.54 0.98
N TYR A 29 -10.97 -9.55 1.42
CA TYR A 29 -9.63 -9.26 0.90
C TYR A 29 -9.62 -8.94 -0.59
N CYS A 30 -10.68 -8.33 -1.11
CA CYS A 30 -10.79 -7.96 -2.52
C CYS A 30 -9.99 -6.68 -2.85
N LEU A 31 -9.77 -5.82 -1.85
CA LEU A 31 -9.12 -4.51 -2.03
C LEU A 31 -7.68 -4.53 -1.51
N ALA A 32 -7.42 -5.25 -0.43
CA ALA A 32 -6.13 -5.28 0.26
C ALA A 32 -5.83 -6.66 0.84
N ASP A 33 -5.60 -7.63 -0.04
CA ASP A 33 -5.05 -8.91 0.39
C ASP A 33 -3.61 -8.76 0.91
N LYS A 34 -3.12 -9.80 1.58
CA LYS A 34 -1.78 -9.81 2.17
C LYS A 34 -0.63 -9.66 1.15
N TYR A 35 -0.86 -9.99 -0.12
CA TYR A 35 0.14 -9.85 -1.18
C TYR A 35 0.16 -8.40 -1.68
N LEU A 36 -0.99 -7.78 -1.91
CA LEU A 36 -1.11 -6.36 -2.26
C LEU A 36 -0.49 -5.48 -1.17
N ILE A 37 -0.77 -5.75 0.11
CA ILE A 37 -0.13 -5.05 1.24
C ILE A 37 1.39 -5.23 1.21
N ALA A 38 1.90 -6.44 0.94
CA ALA A 38 3.34 -6.67 0.81
C ALA A 38 3.94 -5.94 -0.41
N MET A 39 3.20 -5.84 -1.52
CA MET A 39 3.60 -5.09 -2.71
C MET A 39 3.76 -3.60 -2.40
N VAL A 40 2.86 -2.99 -1.64
CA VAL A 40 2.99 -1.58 -1.21
C VAL A 40 4.30 -1.34 -0.46
N PHE A 41 4.67 -2.23 0.47
CA PHE A 41 5.97 -2.11 1.16
C PHE A 41 7.15 -2.23 0.19
N ILE A 42 7.09 -3.18 -0.75
CA ILE A 42 8.11 -3.33 -1.80
C ILE A 42 8.20 -2.07 -2.66
N TYR A 43 7.06 -1.44 -2.96
CA TYR A 43 7.02 -0.19 -3.70
C TYR A 43 7.73 0.94 -2.95
N PHE A 44 7.45 1.10 -1.66
CA PHE A 44 8.13 2.09 -0.84
C PHE A 44 9.65 1.88 -0.85
N LYS A 45 10.11 0.61 -0.79
CA LYS A 45 11.53 0.29 -0.87
C LYS A 45 12.13 0.54 -2.25
N ARG A 46 11.42 0.21 -3.34
CA ARG A 46 11.88 0.47 -4.71
C ARG A 46 11.96 1.97 -5.00
N ALA A 47 11.01 2.74 -4.50
CA ALA A 47 10.96 4.20 -4.62
C ALA A 47 11.90 4.93 -3.64
N GLN A 48 12.61 4.18 -2.78
CA GLN A 48 13.55 4.71 -1.79
C GLN A 48 12.92 5.76 -0.85
N LEU A 49 11.64 5.55 -0.50
CA LEU A 49 10.92 6.45 0.40
C LEU A 49 11.58 6.49 1.78
N SER A 50 11.60 7.69 2.38
CA SER A 50 12.02 7.86 3.77
C SER A 50 10.90 7.41 4.72
N LEU A 51 11.22 7.17 6.00
CA LEU A 51 10.19 6.81 6.98
C LEU A 51 9.10 7.87 7.14
N GLN A 52 9.42 9.15 6.87
CA GLN A 52 8.45 10.24 6.92
C GLN A 52 7.42 10.15 5.79
N ASP A 53 7.77 9.46 4.70
CA ASP A 53 6.91 9.25 3.55
C ASP A 53 6.03 8.00 3.70
N PHE A 54 6.13 7.26 4.82
CA PHE A 54 5.26 6.13 5.12
C PHE A 54 3.96 6.68 5.73
N THR A 55 3.17 7.30 4.87
CA THR A 55 1.90 7.96 5.22
C THR A 55 0.71 7.13 4.75
N PRO A 56 -0.50 7.34 5.32
CA PRO A 56 -1.71 6.70 4.83
C PRO A 56 -2.00 7.02 3.36
N LEU A 57 -1.73 8.26 2.94
CA LEU A 57 -1.95 8.68 1.55
C LEU A 57 -1.03 7.93 0.58
N ASN A 58 0.26 7.80 0.91
CA ASN A 58 1.20 7.02 0.11
C ASN A 58 0.88 5.53 0.15
N PHE A 59 0.37 5.00 1.28
CA PHE A 59 -0.09 3.62 1.38
C PHE A 59 -1.24 3.36 0.40
N PHE A 60 -2.27 4.20 0.40
CA PHE A 60 -3.40 4.04 -0.51
C PHE A 60 -3.01 4.25 -1.98
N ALA A 61 -2.11 5.20 -2.28
CA ALA A 61 -1.58 5.36 -3.63
C ALA A 61 -0.83 4.10 -4.11
N GLY A 62 0.03 3.53 -3.25
CA GLY A 62 0.71 2.27 -3.52
C GLY A 62 -0.25 1.10 -3.67
N LEU A 63 -1.33 1.05 -2.89
CA LEU A 63 -2.34 0.00 -2.95
C LEU A 63 -3.14 0.08 -4.26
N CYS A 64 -3.55 1.28 -4.67
CA CYS A 64 -4.16 1.51 -5.98
C CYS A 64 -3.23 1.09 -7.12
N LEU A 65 -1.92 1.35 -7.00
CA LEU A 65 -0.95 0.87 -7.99
C LEU A 65 -0.85 -0.66 -8.01
N ALA A 66 -0.88 -1.31 -6.86
CA ALA A 66 -0.85 -2.77 -6.77
C ALA A 66 -2.10 -3.41 -7.40
N GLN A 67 -3.28 -2.87 -7.09
CA GLN A 67 -4.55 -3.26 -7.71
C GLN A 67 -4.51 -3.15 -9.23
N SER A 68 -4.06 -2.00 -9.77
CA SER A 68 -3.93 -1.81 -11.23
C SER A 68 -2.95 -2.77 -11.91
N MET A 69 -2.04 -3.42 -11.16
CA MET A 69 -1.04 -4.34 -11.72
C MET A 69 -1.46 -5.81 -11.67
N GLU A 70 -2.25 -6.22 -10.67
CA GLU A 70 -2.56 -7.63 -10.42
C GLU A 70 -4.00 -8.01 -10.76
N GLU A 71 -4.96 -7.07 -10.69
CA GLU A 71 -6.38 -7.38 -10.84
C GLU A 71 -6.89 -6.94 -12.23
N ASP A 72 -7.51 -7.88 -12.96
CA ASP A 72 -8.17 -7.61 -14.25
C ASP A 72 -9.39 -6.69 -14.10
N ILE A 73 -9.96 -6.63 -12.88
CA ILE A 73 -11.07 -5.74 -12.52
C ILE A 73 -10.50 -4.62 -11.66
N ASP A 74 -10.54 -3.39 -12.17
CA ASP A 74 -10.09 -2.22 -11.43
C ASP A 74 -11.09 -1.87 -10.31
N LEU A 75 -10.76 -2.25 -9.08
CA LEU A 75 -11.50 -1.90 -7.86
C LEU A 75 -10.92 -0.66 -7.15
N SER A 76 -10.00 0.07 -7.77
CA SER A 76 -9.35 1.23 -7.14
C SER A 76 -10.33 2.35 -6.76
N SER A 77 -11.49 2.44 -7.44
CA SER A 77 -12.56 3.38 -7.09
C SER A 77 -13.11 3.19 -5.67
N GLU A 78 -13.12 1.96 -5.17
CA GLU A 78 -13.56 1.63 -3.80
C GLU A 78 -12.53 2.07 -2.74
N ILE A 79 -11.28 2.30 -3.15
CA ILE A 79 -10.18 2.72 -2.27
C ILE A 79 -10.19 4.26 -2.08
N TYR A 80 -10.58 5.02 -3.10
CA TYR A 80 -10.49 6.49 -3.09
C TYR A 80 -11.18 7.18 -1.89
N PRO A 81 -12.40 6.77 -1.46
CA PRO A 81 -13.05 7.38 -0.30
C PRO A 81 -12.27 7.20 1.01
N TRP A 82 -11.47 6.12 1.12
CA TRP A 82 -10.61 5.87 2.27
C TRP A 82 -9.36 6.75 2.23
N ALA A 83 -8.77 6.94 1.04
CA ALA A 83 -7.58 7.76 0.86
C ALA A 83 -7.84 9.27 1.02
N LEU A 84 -9.00 9.75 0.57
CA LEU A 84 -9.27 11.18 0.37
C LEU A 84 -10.31 11.77 1.33
N GLY A 85 -11.03 10.90 2.05
CA GLY A 85 -12.20 11.25 2.83
C GLY A 85 -13.46 11.37 1.96
N LYS A 86 -14.60 10.97 2.52
CA LYS A 86 -15.87 10.79 1.78
C LYS A 86 -16.46 12.06 1.16
N ASN A 87 -16.13 13.24 1.68
CA ASN A 87 -16.84 14.48 1.34
C ASN A 87 -16.25 15.23 0.12
N ASP A 88 -15.14 14.75 -0.47
CA ASP A 88 -14.43 15.55 -1.48
C ASP A 88 -13.55 14.70 -2.43
N VAL A 89 -14.00 13.47 -2.72
CA VAL A 89 -13.21 12.51 -3.52
C VAL A 89 -12.95 13.05 -4.92
N GLU A 90 -13.98 13.58 -5.59
CA GLU A 90 -13.89 14.04 -6.99
C GLU A 90 -12.84 15.15 -7.19
N ASN A 91 -12.71 16.06 -6.23
CA ASN A 91 -11.74 17.16 -6.33
C ASN A 91 -10.32 16.74 -5.94
N LYS A 92 -10.17 15.68 -5.14
CA LYS A 92 -8.86 15.24 -4.61
C LYS A 92 -8.29 14.02 -5.35
N ILE A 93 -9.07 13.36 -6.19
CA ILE A 93 -8.65 12.15 -6.90
C ILE A 93 -7.41 12.39 -7.74
N ASN A 94 -7.31 13.55 -8.40
CA ASN A 94 -6.14 13.90 -9.22
C ASN A 94 -4.86 13.92 -8.39
N ASN A 95 -4.89 14.44 -7.16
CA ASN A 95 -3.74 14.44 -6.26
C ASN A 95 -3.32 12.99 -5.91
N LEU A 96 -4.27 12.11 -5.58
CA LEU A 96 -3.96 10.70 -5.31
C LEU A 96 -3.35 10.01 -6.54
N LEU A 97 -3.87 10.28 -7.74
CA LEU A 97 -3.36 9.73 -8.99
C LEU A 97 -1.96 10.28 -9.34
N GLU A 98 -1.69 11.55 -9.04
CA GLU A 98 -0.36 12.14 -9.17
C GLU A 98 0.64 11.47 -8.23
N ILE A 99 0.28 11.24 -6.96
CA ILE A 99 1.12 10.50 -6.01
C ILE A 99 1.35 9.07 -6.49
N LYS A 100 0.30 8.39 -6.99
CA LYS A 100 0.40 7.05 -7.60
C LYS A 100 1.40 7.03 -8.76
N SER A 101 1.30 8.00 -9.66
CA SER A 101 2.17 8.15 -10.83
C SER A 101 3.62 8.43 -10.41
N LEU A 102 3.82 9.36 -9.46
CA LEU A 102 5.13 9.69 -8.93
C LEU A 102 5.78 8.48 -8.25
N LEU A 103 5.03 7.73 -7.44
CA LEU A 103 5.53 6.50 -6.83
C LEU A 103 5.99 5.52 -7.90
N TRP A 104 5.22 5.34 -8.97
CA TRP A 104 5.59 4.46 -10.08
C TRP A 104 6.87 4.93 -10.80
N GLN A 105 7.01 6.23 -11.03
CA GLN A 105 8.21 6.84 -11.61
C GLN A 105 9.45 6.65 -10.73
N LEU A 106 9.34 6.88 -9.41
CA LEU A 106 10.44 6.71 -8.46
C LEU A 106 10.95 5.27 -8.37
N MET A 107 10.14 4.30 -8.78
CA MET A 107 10.54 2.89 -8.87
C MET A 107 11.21 2.51 -10.21
N ASP A 108 11.50 3.47 -11.08
CA ASP A 108 11.89 3.25 -12.48
C ASP A 108 10.85 2.41 -13.24
N HIS A 109 9.57 2.65 -12.95
CA HIS A 109 8.43 1.93 -13.52
C HIS A 109 8.36 0.42 -13.20
N ARG A 110 9.20 -0.07 -12.27
CA ARG A 110 9.21 -1.49 -11.86
C ARG A 110 8.08 -1.76 -10.86
N ALA A 111 6.84 -1.79 -11.35
CA ALA A 111 5.66 -2.11 -10.53
C ALA A 111 5.40 -3.62 -10.44
N ALA A 112 5.83 -4.44 -11.42
CA ALA A 112 5.67 -5.89 -11.32
C ALA A 112 6.42 -6.47 -10.10
N VAL A 113 5.73 -7.23 -9.25
CA VAL A 113 6.31 -7.90 -8.09
C VAL A 113 6.07 -9.39 -8.19
N SER A 114 7.13 -10.20 -8.11
CA SER A 114 6.94 -11.64 -8.14
C SER A 114 6.34 -12.14 -6.83
N TYR A 115 5.50 -13.18 -6.93
CA TYR A 115 4.96 -13.89 -5.78
C TYR A 115 6.03 -14.33 -4.76
N HIS A 116 7.22 -14.71 -5.24
CA HIS A 116 8.35 -15.07 -4.37
C HIS A 116 8.80 -13.89 -3.50
N CYS A 117 8.87 -12.68 -4.07
CA CYS A 117 9.24 -11.47 -3.33
C CYS A 117 8.22 -11.15 -2.24
N CYS A 118 6.91 -11.24 -2.55
CA CYS A 118 5.85 -11.05 -1.56
C CYS A 118 5.91 -12.09 -0.43
N LYS A 119 6.23 -13.35 -0.75
CA LYS A 119 6.40 -14.41 0.25
C LYS A 119 7.53 -14.13 1.24
N GLN A 120 8.65 -13.59 0.77
CA GLN A 120 9.79 -13.24 1.63
C GLN A 120 9.40 -12.14 2.62
N VAL A 121 8.74 -11.07 2.17
CA VAL A 121 8.24 -10.00 3.05
C VAL A 121 7.28 -10.57 4.09
N ARG A 122 6.31 -11.41 3.66
CA ARG A 122 5.38 -12.07 4.58
C ARG A 122 6.06 -12.95 5.62
N GLN A 123 7.11 -13.68 5.24
CA GLN A 123 7.86 -14.51 6.17
C GLN A 123 8.57 -13.67 7.23
N ILE A 124 9.08 -12.50 6.86
CA ILE A 124 9.66 -11.54 7.81
C ILE A 124 8.58 -11.01 8.75
N ILE A 125 7.40 -10.63 8.23
CA ILE A 125 6.26 -10.18 9.05
C ILE A 125 5.90 -11.24 10.10
N LEU A 126 5.75 -12.50 9.69
CA LEU A 126 5.42 -13.60 10.60
C LEU A 126 6.45 -13.79 11.72
N ILE A 127 7.74 -13.65 11.41
CA ILE A 127 8.80 -13.75 12.43
C ILE A 127 8.69 -12.59 13.44
N LEU A 128 8.38 -11.38 12.96
CA LEU A 128 8.28 -10.19 13.80
C LEU A 128 7.01 -10.15 14.67
N SER A 129 5.95 -10.86 14.29
CA SER A 129 4.72 -10.97 15.10
C SER A 129 4.77 -12.05 16.19
N ILE A 130 5.86 -12.82 16.27
CA ILE A 130 6.05 -13.90 17.27
C ILE A 130 6.99 -13.45 18.41
N GLU A 131 7.70 -12.32 18.25
CA GLU A 131 8.50 -11.65 19.29
C GLU A 131 7.67 -10.61 20.05
#